data_AF-A0A7X5JK20-F1
#
_entry.id   AF-A0A7X5JK20-F1
#
_cell.length_a   1.000
_cell.length_b   1.000
_cell.length_c   1.000
_cell.angle_alpha   90.00
_cell.angle_beta   90.00
_cell.angle_gamma   90.00
#
_symmetry.space_group_name_H-M   'P 1'
#
loop_
_entity.id
_entity.type
_entity.pdbx_description
1 polymer ?
#
loop_
_entity_poly.entity_id
_entity_poly.type
_entity_poly.pdbx_seq_one_letter_code
_entity_poly.pdbx_strand_id
1 'polypeptide(L)'
;MNVIQKLIKDLQDNGPGFMANKIGVSYNFMYLIFVNGAPDRINSGKLDLIYKFYNQEKDDFYLENQKKWQNPTQSILGSLFRKKRLEKFLSVDDVAKLVRGDSLAIHRIEGGSTLPNFNSYYITKFMEIYDFTEEEKQTISWFIVILRDVINIYKGGNDIEKKEQECIT
;
A
#
# COMPACT_ATOMS: atom_id res chain seq x y z
N MET A 1 -24.04 7.89 9.78
CA MET A 1 -23.86 6.43 9.91
C MET A 1 -22.75 6.01 8.97
N ASN A 2 -21.63 5.48 9.50
CA ASN A 2 -20.50 5.05 8.67
C ASN A 2 -20.86 3.77 7.88
N VAL A 3 -20.04 3.39 6.90
CA VAL A 3 -20.35 2.25 6.01
C VAL A 3 -20.49 0.93 6.77
N ILE A 4 -19.75 0.78 7.87
CA ILE A 4 -19.75 -0.44 8.68
C ILE A 4 -21.03 -0.55 9.51
N GLN A 5 -21.51 0.56 10.08
CA GLN A 5 -22.79 0.61 10.76
C GLN A 5 -23.95 0.28 9.81
N LYS A 6 -23.88 0.75 8.54
CA LYS A 6 -24.82 0.34 7.49
C LYS A 6 -24.75 -1.16 7.23
N LEU A 7 -23.54 -1.70 7.06
CA LEU A 7 -23.35 -3.13 6.85
C LEU A 7 -23.91 -3.96 8.00
N ILE A 8 -23.60 -3.60 9.26
CA ILE A 8 -24.09 -4.32 10.43
C ILE A 8 -25.62 -4.30 10.50
N LYS A 9 -26.24 -3.14 10.23
CA LYS A 9 -27.70 -3.03 10.18
C LYS A 9 -28.29 -3.92 9.09
N ASP A 10 -27.77 -3.86 7.87
CA ASP A 10 -28.29 -4.67 6.76
C ASP A 10 -28.08 -6.18 6.98
N LEU A 11 -27.02 -6.56 7.69
CA LEU A 11 -26.78 -7.94 8.12
C LEU A 11 -27.82 -8.41 9.15
N GLN A 12 -28.28 -7.52 10.04
CA GLN A 12 -29.37 -7.81 10.99
C GLN A 12 -30.72 -7.95 10.26
N ASP A 13 -30.97 -7.10 9.28
CA ASP A 13 -32.25 -7.07 8.56
C ASP A 13 -32.39 -8.21 7.54
N ASN A 14 -31.31 -8.61 6.86
CA ASN A 14 -31.36 -9.53 5.73
C ASN A 14 -30.54 -10.83 5.90
N GLY A 15 -29.70 -10.88 6.92
CA GLY A 15 -28.82 -12.02 7.19
C GLY A 15 -27.52 -12.04 6.36
N PRO A 16 -26.49 -12.76 6.84
CA PRO A 16 -25.14 -12.76 6.25
C PRO A 16 -25.06 -13.40 4.87
N GLY A 17 -25.89 -14.42 4.57
CA GLY A 17 -25.91 -15.08 3.26
C GLY A 17 -26.38 -14.17 2.13
N PHE A 18 -27.45 -13.41 2.37
CA PHE A 18 -27.99 -12.48 1.41
C PHE A 18 -26.99 -11.35 1.11
N MET A 19 -26.44 -10.73 2.15
CA MET A 19 -25.48 -9.63 2.00
C MET A 19 -24.17 -10.07 1.36
N ALA A 20 -23.67 -11.27 1.68
CA ALA A 20 -22.47 -11.83 1.06
C ALA A 20 -22.61 -11.95 -0.46
N ASN A 21 -23.74 -12.48 -0.94
CA ASN A 21 -24.02 -12.61 -2.37
C ASN A 21 -24.20 -11.26 -3.06
N LYS A 22 -24.91 -10.31 -2.42
CA LYS A 22 -25.14 -8.96 -2.96
C LYS A 22 -23.85 -8.15 -3.11
N ILE A 23 -22.94 -8.25 -2.14
CA ILE A 23 -21.69 -7.48 -2.11
C ILE A 23 -20.56 -8.20 -2.88
N GLY A 24 -20.66 -9.52 -3.04
CA GLY A 24 -19.64 -10.32 -3.73
C GLY A 24 -18.46 -10.68 -2.82
N VAL A 25 -18.73 -11.00 -1.55
CA VAL A 25 -17.72 -11.48 -0.59
C VAL A 25 -18.11 -12.83 -0.01
N SER A 26 -17.16 -13.52 0.62
CA SER A 26 -17.43 -14.83 1.25
C SER A 26 -18.45 -14.74 2.39
N TYR A 27 -19.35 -15.72 2.49
CA TYR A 27 -20.29 -15.87 3.62
C TYR A 27 -19.60 -15.78 4.98
N ASN A 28 -18.50 -16.52 5.17
CA ASN A 28 -17.78 -16.55 6.46
C ASN A 28 -17.33 -15.15 6.91
N PHE A 29 -16.91 -14.29 5.98
CA PHE A 29 -16.52 -12.92 6.31
C PHE A 29 -17.72 -12.10 6.81
N MET A 30 -18.88 -12.20 6.14
CA MET A 30 -20.10 -11.52 6.57
C MET A 30 -20.65 -12.09 7.88
N TYR A 31 -20.59 -13.40 8.06
CA TYR A 31 -21.00 -14.08 9.29
C TYR A 31 -20.15 -13.64 10.48
N LEU A 32 -18.83 -13.53 10.31
CA LEU A 32 -17.94 -13.01 11.36
C LEU A 32 -18.29 -11.57 11.75
N ILE A 33 -18.59 -10.71 10.77
CA ILE A 33 -19.04 -9.34 11.05
C ILE A 33 -20.37 -9.33 11.81
N PHE A 34 -21.29 -10.21 11.42
CA PHE A 34 -22.60 -10.31 12.06
C PHE A 34 -22.51 -10.75 13.53
N VAL A 35 -21.70 -11.77 13.83
CA VAL A 35 -21.61 -12.34 15.18
C VAL A 35 -20.70 -11.51 16.10
N ASN A 36 -19.55 -11.08 15.59
CA ASN A 36 -18.51 -10.46 16.42
C ASN A 36 -18.39 -8.95 16.23
N GLY A 37 -19.18 -8.36 15.33
CA GLY A 37 -18.95 -7.00 14.85
C GLY A 37 -17.80 -6.92 13.84
N ALA A 38 -17.54 -5.71 13.35
CA ALA A 38 -16.48 -5.51 12.36
C ALA A 38 -15.10 -5.86 12.95
N PRO A 39 -14.29 -6.68 12.27
CA PRO A 39 -12.96 -7.01 12.74
C PRO A 39 -12.07 -5.77 12.74
N ASP A 40 -11.04 -5.76 13.59
CA ASP A 40 -10.08 -4.67 13.68
C ASP A 40 -9.40 -4.36 12.34
N ARG A 41 -9.28 -5.37 11.47
CA ARG A 41 -8.65 -5.29 10.14
C ARG A 41 -9.51 -6.01 9.10
N ILE A 42 -9.91 -5.28 8.07
CA ILE A 42 -10.65 -5.77 6.91
C ILE A 42 -9.78 -5.64 5.66
N ASN A 43 -9.62 -6.70 4.87
CA ASN A 43 -8.81 -6.64 3.65
C ASN A 43 -9.31 -5.51 2.71
N SER A 44 -8.37 -4.78 2.09
CA SER A 44 -8.64 -3.63 1.23
C SER A 44 -9.68 -3.94 0.14
N GLY A 45 -9.51 -5.04 -0.58
CA GLY A 45 -10.41 -5.42 -1.66
C GLY A 45 -11.83 -5.73 -1.16
N LYS A 46 -11.98 -6.35 0.02
CA LYS A 46 -13.30 -6.57 0.63
C LYS A 46 -13.94 -5.24 1.03
N LEU A 47 -13.14 -4.33 1.57
CA LEU A 47 -13.62 -3.01 1.97
C LEU A 47 -14.05 -2.20 0.74
N ASP A 48 -13.26 -2.21 -0.34
CA ASP A 48 -13.60 -1.57 -1.61
C ASP A 48 -14.95 -2.07 -2.17
N LEU A 49 -15.23 -3.38 -2.09
CA LEU A 49 -16.52 -3.94 -2.49
C LEU A 49 -17.68 -3.42 -1.64
N ILE A 50 -17.48 -3.29 -0.32
CA ILE A 50 -18.49 -2.74 0.59
C ILE A 50 -18.78 -1.27 0.27
N TYR A 51 -17.76 -0.42 0.13
CA TYR A 51 -17.95 1.01 -0.22
C TYR A 51 -18.63 1.16 -1.57
N LYS A 52 -18.22 0.36 -2.56
CA LYS A 52 -18.84 0.35 -3.89
C LYS A 52 -20.31 -0.06 -3.83
N PHE A 53 -20.66 -1.08 -3.03
CA PHE A 53 -22.04 -1.52 -2.87
C PHE A 53 -22.94 -0.41 -2.31
N TYR A 54 -22.46 0.32 -1.30
CA TYR A 54 -23.20 1.44 -0.70
C TYR A 54 -23.13 2.74 -1.50
N ASN A 55 -22.41 2.75 -2.62
CA ASN A 55 -22.10 3.95 -3.40
C ASN A 55 -21.62 5.10 -2.52
N GLN A 56 -20.72 4.80 -1.58
CA GLN A 56 -20.14 5.78 -0.66
C GLN A 56 -18.69 6.06 -0.99
N GLU A 57 -18.30 7.32 -0.80
CA GLU A 57 -16.91 7.71 -0.80
C GLU A 57 -16.17 7.11 0.40
N LYS A 58 -14.88 6.82 0.20
CA LYS A 58 -14.00 6.28 1.23
C LYS A 58 -13.80 7.34 2.31
N ASP A 59 -14.03 6.97 3.57
CA ASP A 59 -13.98 7.86 4.74
C ASP A 59 -12.78 7.52 5.65
N ASP A 60 -12.71 8.16 6.81
CA ASP A 60 -11.62 7.95 7.77
C ASP A 60 -11.52 6.50 8.25
N PHE A 61 -12.65 5.79 8.35
CA PHE A 61 -12.63 4.37 8.72
C PHE A 61 -11.86 3.54 7.67
N TYR A 62 -12.05 3.86 6.38
CA TYR A 62 -11.27 3.23 5.31
C TYR A 62 -9.77 3.47 5.51
N LEU A 63 -9.37 4.71 5.75
CA LEU A 63 -7.96 5.08 5.93
C LEU A 63 -7.32 4.39 7.13
N GLU A 64 -8.00 4.41 8.28
CA GLU A 64 -7.53 3.75 9.49
C GLU A 64 -7.36 2.25 9.28
N ASN A 65 -8.32 1.63 8.60
CA ASN A 65 -8.23 0.22 8.27
C ASN A 65 -7.02 -0.07 7.36
N GLN A 66 -6.76 0.74 6.33
CA GLN A 66 -5.59 0.57 5.45
C GLN A 66 -4.26 0.70 6.22
N LYS A 67 -4.16 1.63 7.17
CA LYS A 67 -2.97 1.81 8.01
C LYS A 67 -2.63 0.55 8.83
N LYS A 68 -3.64 -0.22 9.25
CA LYS A 68 -3.46 -1.42 10.09
C LYS A 68 -2.90 -2.63 9.33
N TRP A 69 -3.04 -2.69 8.00
CA TRP A 69 -2.58 -3.84 7.19
C TRP A 69 -1.09 -3.85 6.90
N GLN A 70 -0.37 -2.76 7.17
CA GLN A 70 1.00 -2.61 6.70
C GLN A 70 1.96 -2.40 7.87
N ASN A 71 2.94 -3.29 7.98
CA ASN A 71 4.02 -3.16 8.96
C ASN A 71 4.77 -1.83 8.75
N PRO A 72 5.25 -1.20 9.83
CA PRO A 72 6.18 -0.09 9.73
C PRO A 72 7.34 -0.49 8.81
N THR A 73 7.61 0.30 7.77
CA THR A 73 8.79 0.10 6.94
C THR A 73 9.92 0.98 7.47
N GLN A 74 11.15 0.49 7.40
CA GLN A 74 12.34 1.30 7.67
C GLN A 74 12.72 2.18 6.46
N SER A 75 12.08 2.00 5.31
CA SER A 75 12.32 2.83 4.13
C SER A 75 11.60 4.16 4.24
N ILE A 76 12.37 5.24 4.29
CA ILE A 76 11.86 6.62 4.23
C ILE A 76 11.05 6.82 2.94
N LEU A 77 11.60 6.37 1.80
CA LEU A 77 10.95 6.51 0.50
C LEU A 77 9.67 5.68 0.40
N GLY A 78 9.71 4.43 0.89
CA GLY A 78 8.52 3.57 0.95
C GLY A 78 7.42 4.16 1.84
N SER A 79 7.80 4.75 2.97
CA SER A 79 6.88 5.46 3.88
C SER A 79 6.26 6.68 3.21
N LEU A 80 7.05 7.46 2.46
CA LEU A 80 6.57 8.65 1.76
C LEU A 80 5.53 8.29 0.69
N PHE A 81 5.84 7.32 -0.18
CA PHE A 81 4.89 6.87 -1.21
C PHE A 81 3.61 6.33 -0.60
N ARG A 82 3.74 5.52 0.46
CA ARG A 82 2.60 5.00 1.20
C ARG A 82 1.73 6.11 1.76
N LYS A 83 2.34 7.12 2.41
CA LYS A 83 1.61 8.25 2.98
C LYS A 83 0.79 8.96 1.91
N LYS A 84 1.40 9.31 0.78
CA LYS A 84 0.73 9.99 -0.34
C LYS A 84 -0.38 9.13 -0.96
N ARG A 85 -0.17 7.82 -1.13
CA ARG A 85 -1.22 6.89 -1.59
C ARG A 85 -2.44 6.91 -0.66
N LEU A 86 -2.20 6.87 0.65
CA LEU A 86 -3.27 6.89 1.65
C LEU A 86 -4.00 8.24 1.69
N GLU A 87 -3.30 9.36 1.52
CA GLU A 87 -3.93 10.69 1.37
C GLU A 87 -4.88 10.77 0.16
N LYS A 88 -4.65 9.93 -0.86
CA LYS A 88 -5.53 9.77 -2.02
C LYS A 88 -6.61 8.70 -1.86
N PHE A 89 -6.72 8.08 -0.68
CA PHE A 89 -7.68 6.99 -0.40
C PHE A 89 -7.54 5.79 -1.36
N LEU A 90 -6.34 5.56 -1.90
CA LEU A 90 -6.10 4.46 -2.84
C LEU A 90 -5.62 3.20 -2.10
N SER A 91 -6.22 2.04 -2.39
CA SER A 91 -5.61 0.76 -2.02
C SER A 91 -4.41 0.45 -2.92
N VAL A 92 -3.57 -0.51 -2.52
CA VAL A 92 -2.48 -0.98 -3.40
C VAL A 92 -3.05 -1.55 -4.70
N ASP A 93 -4.19 -2.24 -4.64
CA ASP A 93 -4.86 -2.81 -5.81
C ASP A 93 -5.44 -1.74 -6.73
N ASP A 94 -5.92 -0.62 -6.18
CA ASP A 94 -6.36 0.52 -6.99
C ASP A 94 -5.19 1.11 -7.77
N VAL A 95 -4.04 1.31 -7.11
CA VAL A 95 -2.83 1.80 -7.77
C VAL A 95 -2.35 0.80 -8.82
N ALA A 96 -2.36 -0.51 -8.52
CA ALA A 96 -2.00 -1.56 -9.47
C ALA A 96 -2.83 -1.48 -10.76
N LYS A 97 -4.14 -1.24 -10.64
CA LYS A 97 -5.03 -1.03 -11.80
C LYS A 97 -4.67 0.25 -12.57
N LEU A 98 -4.41 1.36 -11.87
CA LEU A 98 -4.08 2.65 -12.49
C LEU A 98 -2.73 2.59 -13.24
N VAL A 99 -1.72 1.94 -12.66
CA VAL A 99 -0.41 1.75 -13.31
C VAL A 99 -0.38 0.58 -14.28
N ARG A 100 -1.46 -0.20 -14.38
CA ARG A 100 -1.52 -1.48 -15.12
C ARG A 100 -0.35 -2.41 -14.75
N GLY A 101 -0.07 -2.53 -13.45
CA GLY A 101 1.05 -3.26 -12.89
C GLY A 101 0.65 -4.26 -11.82
N ASP A 102 1.66 -4.78 -11.12
CA ASP A 102 1.52 -5.82 -10.09
C ASP A 102 1.45 -5.20 -8.69
N SER A 103 0.40 -5.54 -7.94
CA SER A 103 0.23 -5.16 -6.53
C SER A 103 1.45 -5.56 -5.68
N LEU A 104 2.09 -6.69 -5.96
CA LEU A 104 3.26 -7.15 -5.20
C LEU A 104 4.48 -6.23 -5.42
N ALA A 105 4.66 -5.70 -6.63
CA ALA A 105 5.73 -4.74 -6.92
C ALA A 105 5.54 -3.45 -6.12
N ILE A 106 4.30 -2.95 -6.06
CA ILE A 106 3.94 -1.77 -5.25
C ILE A 106 4.20 -2.04 -3.77
N HIS A 107 3.79 -3.21 -3.26
CA HIS A 107 4.08 -3.62 -1.88
C HIS A 107 5.57 -3.68 -1.58
N ARG A 108 6.42 -4.14 -2.51
CA ARG A 108 7.88 -4.18 -2.33
C ARG A 108 8.49 -2.78 -2.30
N ILE A 109 8.03 -1.87 -3.16
CA ILE A 109 8.50 -0.48 -3.19
C ILE A 109 8.11 0.24 -1.91
N GLU A 110 6.82 0.21 -1.54
CA GLU A 110 6.33 0.82 -0.30
C GLU A 110 6.85 0.12 0.96
N GLY A 111 7.21 -1.16 0.85
CA GLY A 111 7.82 -1.95 1.90
C GLY A 111 9.32 -1.68 2.07
N GLY A 112 9.97 -1.05 1.09
CA GLY A 112 11.42 -0.82 1.11
C GLY A 112 12.26 -2.03 0.77
N SER A 113 11.65 -3.13 0.30
CA SER A 113 12.37 -4.35 -0.08
C SER A 113 13.21 -4.18 -1.35
N THR A 114 13.00 -3.09 -2.09
CA THR A 114 13.74 -2.78 -3.30
C THR A 114 13.97 -1.28 -3.35
N LEU A 115 15.22 -0.86 -3.59
CA LEU A 115 15.54 0.54 -3.89
C LEU A 115 15.26 0.80 -5.37
N PRO A 116 14.20 1.55 -5.72
CA PRO A 116 13.83 1.76 -7.11
C PRO A 116 14.83 2.69 -7.80
N ASN A 117 14.80 2.73 -9.13
CA ASN A 117 15.43 3.79 -9.91
C ASN A 117 14.39 4.89 -10.10
N PHE A 118 14.80 6.17 -10.11
CA PHE A 118 13.88 7.27 -10.36
C PHE A 118 13.19 7.13 -11.73
N ASN A 119 13.92 6.68 -12.75
CA ASN A 119 13.39 6.44 -14.09
C ASN A 119 12.64 5.10 -14.22
N SER A 120 12.39 4.39 -13.12
CA SER A 120 11.62 3.15 -13.19
C SER A 120 10.15 3.46 -13.41
N TYR A 121 9.50 2.62 -14.24
CA TYR A 121 8.10 2.76 -14.62
C TYR A 121 7.17 3.05 -13.42
N TYR A 122 7.29 2.26 -12.34
CA TYR A 122 6.47 2.43 -11.15
C TYR A 122 6.70 3.78 -10.46
N ILE A 123 7.95 4.25 -10.38
CA ILE A 123 8.24 5.53 -9.71
C ILE A 123 7.71 6.70 -10.53
N THR A 124 7.95 6.71 -11.84
CA THR A 124 7.38 7.75 -12.71
C THR A 124 5.85 7.78 -12.62
N LYS A 125 5.21 6.61 -12.59
CA LYS A 125 3.76 6.52 -12.44
C LYS A 125 3.27 6.94 -11.05
N PHE A 126 4.01 6.66 -9.98
CA PHE A 126 3.68 7.16 -8.64
C PHE A 126 3.77 8.68 -8.58
N MET A 127 4.74 9.30 -9.25
CA MET A 127 4.84 10.77 -9.34
C MET A 127 3.57 11.40 -9.92
N GLU A 128 2.95 10.73 -10.90
CA GLU A 128 1.70 11.15 -11.52
C GLU A 128 0.50 10.85 -10.62
N ILE A 129 0.30 9.59 -10.22
CA ILE A 129 -0.92 9.16 -9.51
C ILE A 129 -1.04 9.77 -8.12
N TYR A 130 0.08 10.03 -7.46
CA TYR A 130 0.08 10.59 -6.10
C TYR A 130 0.14 12.12 -6.10
N ASP A 131 0.10 12.75 -7.28
CA ASP A 131 0.15 14.21 -7.46
C ASP A 131 1.31 14.87 -6.68
N PHE A 132 2.53 14.36 -6.89
CA PHE A 132 3.71 15.02 -6.34
C PHE A 132 3.98 16.34 -7.06
N THR A 133 4.42 17.37 -6.33
CA THR A 133 4.87 18.63 -6.95
C THR A 133 6.22 18.44 -7.65
N GLU A 134 6.62 19.39 -8.50
CA GLU A 134 7.92 19.33 -9.16
C GLU A 134 9.08 19.37 -8.16
N GLU A 135 8.96 20.14 -7.08
CA GLU A 135 9.95 20.18 -6.00
C GLU A 135 10.04 18.83 -5.27
N GLU A 136 8.90 18.19 -5.00
CA GLU A 136 8.87 16.86 -4.38
C GLU A 136 9.48 15.81 -5.32
N LYS A 137 9.16 15.83 -6.61
CA LYS A 137 9.73 14.93 -7.62
C LYS A 137 11.25 15.08 -7.69
N GLN A 138 11.75 16.31 -7.74
CA GLN A 138 13.19 16.59 -7.78
C GLN A 138 13.90 16.12 -6.51
N THR A 139 13.31 16.37 -5.34
CA THR A 139 13.85 15.91 -4.05
C THR A 139 13.92 14.38 -3.98
N ILE A 140 12.87 13.69 -4.42
CA ILE A 140 12.86 12.22 -4.46
C ILE A 140 13.92 11.68 -5.43
N SER A 141 14.07 12.32 -6.59
CA SER A 141 15.11 11.96 -7.56
C SER A 141 16.51 12.03 -6.95
N TRP A 142 16.85 13.16 -6.33
CA TRP A 142 18.13 13.34 -5.64
C TRP A 142 18.34 12.32 -4.52
N PHE A 143 17.31 12.08 -3.71
CA PHE A 143 17.38 11.09 -2.64
C PHE A 143 17.69 9.68 -3.16
N ILE A 144 17.04 9.25 -4.25
CA ILE A 144 17.30 7.95 -4.87
C ILE A 144 18.74 7.87 -5.42
N VAL A 145 19.22 8.93 -6.09
CA VAL A 145 20.58 8.99 -6.64
C VAL A 145 21.61 8.91 -5.52
N ILE A 146 21.49 9.75 -4.49
CA ILE A 146 22.41 9.79 -3.35
C ILE A 146 22.45 8.43 -2.64
N LEU A 147 21.30 7.81 -2.37
CA LEU A 147 21.26 6.49 -1.74
C LEU A 147 21.97 5.43 -2.59
N ARG A 148 21.81 5.47 -3.91
CA ARG A 148 22.49 4.55 -4.83
C ARG A 148 23.99 4.77 -4.81
N ASP A 149 24.44 6.02 -4.83
CA ASP A 149 25.86 6.37 -4.77
C ASP A 149 26.49 5.90 -3.45
N VAL A 150 25.83 6.13 -2.32
CA VAL A 150 26.28 5.63 -1.00
C VAL A 150 26.40 4.10 -1.00
N ILE A 151 25.41 3.39 -1.55
CA ILE A 151 25.46 1.92 -1.67
C ILE A 151 26.63 1.48 -2.55
N ASN A 152 26.88 2.18 -3.66
CA ASN A 152 27.97 1.86 -4.57
C ASN A 152 29.33 2.10 -3.91
N ILE A 153 29.49 3.20 -3.17
CA ILE A 153 30.70 3.50 -2.40
C ILE A 153 30.93 2.41 -1.35
N TYR A 154 29.90 2.04 -0.59
CA TYR A 154 30.00 1.00 0.44
C TYR A 154 30.40 -0.37 -0.15
N LYS A 155 29.79 -0.75 -1.28
CA LYS A 155 30.15 -1.99 -1.98
C LYS A 155 31.58 -1.95 -2.52
N GLY A 156 31.98 -0.84 -3.14
CA GLY A 156 33.33 -0.64 -3.66
C GLY A 156 34.40 -0.67 -2.57
N GLY A 157 34.10 -0.14 -1.37
CA GLY A 157 34.99 -0.21 -0.21
C GLY A 157 35.19 -1.65 0.29
N ASN A 158 34.12 -2.43 0.40
CA ASN A 158 34.19 -3.83 0.80
C ASN A 158 34.95 -4.71 -0.22
N ASP A 159 34.87 -4.39 -1.50
CA ASP A 159 35.61 -5.10 -2.55
C ASP A 159 37.12 -4.79 -2.51
N ILE A 160 37.51 -3.62 -1.97
CA ILE A 160 38.92 -3.26 -1.73
C ILE A 160 39.45 -4.03 -0.50
N GLU A 161 38.72 -4.04 0.61
CA GLU A 161 39.11 -4.77 1.83
C GLU A 161 39.27 -6.28 1.60
N LYS A 162 38.39 -6.89 0.79
CA LYS A 162 38.51 -8.31 0.41
C LYS A 162 39.77 -8.60 -0.41
N LYS A 163 40.12 -7.73 -1.36
CA LYS A 163 41.32 -7.91 -2.18
C LYS A 163 42.60 -7.73 -1.37
N GLU A 164 42.60 -6.86 -0.36
CA GLU A 164 43.74 -6.68 0.54
C GLU A 164 43.95 -7.91 1.44
N GLN A 165 42.88 -8.56 1.93
CA GLN A 165 42.99 -9.80 2.70
C GLN A 165 43.48 -10.99 1.86
N GLU A 166 43.04 -11.11 0.60
CA GLU A 166 43.53 -12.14 -0.33
C GLU A 166 45.00 -11.94 -0.73
N CYS A 167 45.54 -10.72 -0.68
CA CYS A 167 46.96 -10.45 -0.96
C CYS A 167 47.90 -10.71 0.23
N ILE A 168 47.36 -10.88 1.44
CA ILE A 168 48.13 -11.09 2.68
C ILE A 168 48.16 -12.60 3.07
N THR A 169 47.48 -13.46 2.30
CA THR A 169 47.45 -14.93 2.50
C THR A 169 48.25 -15.65 1.42
#